data_AF-A0A8M1FXA1-F1
#
_entry.id   AF-A0A8M1FXA1-F1
#
_cell.length_a   1.000
_cell.length_b   1.000
_cell.length_c   1.000
_cell.angle_alpha   90.00
_cell.angle_beta   90.00
_cell.angle_gamma   90.00
#
_symmetry.space_group_name_H-M   'P 1'
#
loop_
_entity.id
_entity.type
_entity.pdbx_description
1 polymer ?
#
loop_
_entity_poly.entity_id
_entity_poly.type
_entity_poly.pdbx_seq_one_letter_code
_entity_poly.pdbx_strand_id
1 'polypeptide(L)'
;MALEQKELHQEPGAGLDSSLIRTGSSCQNPGCDAVYQGPESDATPCTYHPGAPRFHEGMKSWSCCGIQTLDFGAFLAQPGCRVGRHDWGKQLPASCRHDWHQTDSLVVVTVYGQIPLPAFNWVKASQTELHVHIVFDGNHVFQAQMKLWGVINVEQSSVSLTPSRVEISLVKAGPGPWAQLEHPDALAEKAKAGVGLEMEEEESEDSDDDLSWTEEEEEEEVMGE
;
A
#
# COMPACT_ATOMS: atom_id res chain seq x y z
N MET A 1 -2.75 -20.52 51.88
CA MET A 1 -3.52 -20.53 50.61
C MET A 1 -3.67 -19.08 50.17
N ALA A 2 -2.77 -18.61 49.31
CA ALA A 2 -2.90 -17.32 48.65
C ALA A 2 -2.90 -17.66 47.15
N LEU A 3 -4.06 -17.55 46.53
CA LEU A 3 -4.25 -17.89 45.12
C LEU A 3 -3.74 -16.71 44.28
N GLU A 4 -2.79 -17.06 43.41
CA GLU A 4 -2.15 -16.26 42.38
C GLU A 4 -3.08 -15.28 41.65
N GLN A 5 -2.62 -14.02 41.54
CA GLN A 5 -3.03 -13.11 40.48
C GLN A 5 -2.42 -13.59 39.17
N LYS A 6 -3.26 -14.13 38.28
CA LYS A 6 -2.87 -14.43 36.90
C LYS A 6 -3.10 -13.19 36.05
N GLU A 7 -2.11 -12.30 36.02
CA GLU A 7 -2.00 -11.29 34.96
C GLU A 7 -1.68 -12.03 33.66
N LEU A 8 -2.68 -12.17 32.79
CA LEU A 8 -2.46 -12.58 31.41
C LEU A 8 -1.79 -11.41 30.68
N HIS A 9 -0.46 -11.47 30.61
CA HIS A 9 0.29 -10.80 29.56
C HIS A 9 -0.32 -11.19 28.21
N GLN A 10 -0.78 -10.19 27.47
CA GLN A 10 -1.02 -10.29 26.05
C GLN A 10 -0.33 -9.08 25.42
N GLU A 11 0.83 -9.35 24.82
CA GLU A 11 1.69 -8.38 24.15
C GLU A 11 0.87 -7.62 23.08
N PRO A 12 0.71 -6.29 23.19
CA PRO A 12 0.25 -5.48 22.07
C PRO A 12 1.33 -5.44 21.00
N GLY A 13 0.90 -5.50 19.74
CA GLY A 13 1.67 -5.56 18.51
C GLY A 13 3.06 -4.93 18.54
N ALA A 14 4.00 -5.67 17.95
CA ALA A 14 5.41 -5.35 17.80
C ALA A 14 5.67 -3.85 17.72
N GLY A 15 6.29 -3.30 18.78
CA GLY A 15 6.86 -1.97 18.76
C GLY A 15 7.86 -1.89 17.62
N LEU A 16 7.44 -1.33 16.49
CA LEU A 16 8.36 -0.87 15.48
C LEU A 16 9.24 0.20 16.12
N ASP A 17 10.55 0.08 15.91
CA ASP A 17 11.50 1.12 16.30
C ASP A 17 10.99 2.45 15.71
N SER A 18 10.77 3.44 16.58
CA SER A 18 10.14 4.71 16.19
C SER A 18 10.90 5.46 15.11
N SER A 19 12.17 5.10 14.86
CA SER A 19 12.97 5.63 13.75
C SER A 19 12.53 5.15 12.36
N LEU A 20 11.67 4.12 12.25
CA LEU A 20 11.18 3.60 10.98
C LEU A 20 9.78 4.11 10.59
N ILE A 21 9.09 4.81 11.50
CA ILE A 21 7.75 5.32 11.24
C ILE A 21 7.87 6.61 10.44
N ARG A 22 7.34 6.61 9.21
CA ARG A 22 7.32 7.81 8.38
C ARG A 22 6.07 8.63 8.66
N THR A 23 6.21 9.95 8.57
CA THR A 23 5.09 10.88 8.58
C THR A 23 4.07 10.48 7.50
N GLY A 24 2.79 10.45 7.86
CA GLY A 24 1.71 9.98 7.00
C GLY A 24 1.31 8.52 7.22
N SER A 25 1.99 7.78 8.10
CA SER A 25 1.55 6.44 8.51
C SER A 25 0.22 6.49 9.27
N SER A 26 -0.80 5.78 8.79
CA SER A 26 -2.08 5.57 9.46
C SER A 26 -2.01 4.47 10.51
N CYS A 27 -2.74 4.66 11.61
CA CYS A 27 -2.90 3.67 12.65
C CYS A 27 -3.66 2.44 12.12
N GLN A 28 -3.12 1.25 12.34
CA GLN A 28 -3.66 -0.04 11.90
C GLN A 28 -4.65 -0.65 12.91
N ASN A 29 -4.73 -0.07 14.12
CA ASN A 29 -5.75 -0.47 15.08
C ASN A 29 -7.16 -0.10 14.57
N PRO A 30 -8.12 -1.05 14.54
CA PRO A 30 -9.44 -0.80 13.97
C PRO A 30 -10.24 0.20 14.81
N GLY A 31 -10.87 1.15 14.13
CA GLY A 31 -11.62 2.25 14.76
C GLY A 31 -10.74 3.43 15.18
N CYS A 32 -9.46 3.45 14.80
CA CYS A 32 -8.56 4.59 15.01
C CYS A 32 -8.13 5.19 13.67
N ASP A 33 -8.53 6.44 13.41
CA ASP A 33 -8.19 7.17 12.18
C ASP A 33 -6.98 8.11 12.33
N ALA A 34 -6.14 7.86 13.35
CA ALA A 34 -4.99 8.70 13.61
C ALA A 34 -3.93 8.52 12.51
N VAL A 35 -3.27 9.62 12.15
CA VAL A 35 -2.15 9.63 11.20
C VAL A 35 -0.92 10.22 11.89
N TYR A 36 0.19 9.50 11.80
CA TYR A 36 1.47 9.86 12.40
C TYR A 36 2.03 11.14 11.76
N GLN A 37 2.20 12.18 12.57
CA GLN A 37 2.78 13.47 12.18
C GLN A 37 4.19 13.69 12.76
N GLY A 38 4.59 12.85 13.71
CA GLY A 38 5.83 12.95 14.46
C GLY A 38 5.69 12.29 15.84
N PRO A 39 6.74 12.32 16.68
CA PRO A 39 6.73 11.71 18.01
C PRO A 39 5.58 12.18 18.93
N GLU A 40 5.05 13.38 18.70
CA GLU A 40 3.89 13.91 19.40
C GLU A 40 2.59 13.13 19.13
N SER A 41 2.52 12.39 18.02
CA SER A 41 1.36 11.54 17.68
C SER A 41 1.22 10.37 18.67
N ASP A 42 2.30 9.95 19.33
CA ASP A 42 2.25 8.95 20.39
C ASP A 42 1.79 9.51 21.75
N ALA A 43 1.69 10.84 21.89
CA ALA A 43 1.21 11.46 23.13
C ALA A 43 -0.31 11.32 23.28
N THR A 44 -1.04 11.17 22.18
CA THR A 44 -2.49 10.89 22.22
C THR A 44 -2.73 9.39 22.37
N PRO A 45 -3.63 8.97 23.27
CA PRO A 45 -3.94 7.56 23.43
C PRO A 45 -4.79 7.04 22.25
N CYS A 46 -4.46 5.84 21.76
CA CYS A 46 -5.24 5.17 20.72
C CYS A 46 -6.50 4.56 21.34
N THR A 47 -7.67 4.89 20.80
CA THR A 47 -8.94 4.24 21.17
C THR A 47 -9.40 3.35 20.03
N TYR A 48 -9.50 2.04 20.26
CA TYR A 48 -9.67 1.05 19.20
C TYR A 48 -10.45 -0.19 19.64
N HIS A 49 -10.81 -1.06 18.70
CA HIS A 49 -11.46 -2.35 18.94
C HIS A 49 -10.43 -3.50 18.92
N PRO A 50 -10.15 -4.20 20.03
CA PRO A 50 -9.23 -5.35 20.00
C PRO A 50 -9.85 -6.62 19.40
N GLY A 51 -11.17 -6.64 19.18
CA GLY A 51 -11.89 -7.78 18.64
C GLY A 51 -12.02 -7.72 17.13
N ALA A 52 -12.23 -8.88 16.49
CA ALA A 52 -12.55 -8.98 15.08
C ALA A 52 -13.99 -8.52 14.76
N PRO A 53 -14.26 -8.06 13.52
CA PRO A 53 -15.61 -7.78 13.04
C PRO A 53 -16.44 -9.08 12.96
N ARG A 54 -17.73 -9.00 13.30
CA ARG A 54 -18.71 -10.09 13.19
C ARG A 54 -19.93 -9.63 12.41
N PHE A 55 -20.25 -10.38 11.35
CA PHE A 55 -21.43 -10.17 10.51
C PHE A 55 -22.30 -11.42 10.55
N HIS A 56 -23.48 -11.33 11.16
CA HIS A 56 -24.43 -12.44 11.29
C HIS A 56 -25.86 -11.92 11.12
N GLU A 57 -26.66 -12.58 10.28
CA GLU A 57 -28.08 -12.23 10.06
C GLU A 57 -28.30 -10.75 9.71
N GLY A 58 -27.40 -10.15 8.94
CA GLY A 58 -27.45 -8.73 8.55
C GLY A 58 -26.96 -7.75 9.63
N MET A 59 -26.73 -8.23 10.85
CA MET A 59 -26.21 -7.46 11.96
C MET A 59 -24.69 -7.42 11.96
N LYS A 60 -24.12 -6.26 12.28
CA LYS A 60 -22.68 -5.95 12.26
C LYS A 60 -22.23 -5.54 13.65
N SER A 61 -21.14 -6.10 14.14
CA SER A 61 -20.62 -5.81 15.48
C SER A 61 -19.13 -6.12 15.62
N TRP A 62 -18.47 -5.52 16.60
CA TRP A 62 -17.14 -5.96 17.03
C TRP A 62 -17.25 -7.02 18.13
N SER A 63 -16.42 -8.04 18.07
CA SER A 63 -16.45 -9.13 19.07
C SER A 63 -16.08 -8.70 20.50
N CYS A 64 -15.37 -7.57 20.64
CA CYS A 64 -14.90 -7.04 21.93
C CYS A 64 -15.95 -6.26 22.74
N CYS A 65 -16.92 -5.60 22.10
CA CYS A 65 -17.94 -4.81 22.77
C CYS A 65 -19.37 -5.25 22.46
N GLY A 66 -19.59 -6.00 21.37
CA GLY A 66 -20.89 -6.53 21.00
C GLY A 66 -21.92 -5.47 20.60
N ILE A 67 -21.51 -4.22 20.32
CA ILE A 67 -22.41 -3.17 19.87
C ILE A 67 -22.86 -3.49 18.45
N GLN A 68 -24.15 -3.75 18.28
CA GLN A 68 -24.72 -4.22 17.04
C GLN A 68 -25.36 -3.08 16.22
N THR A 69 -25.22 -3.14 14.90
CA THR A 69 -25.87 -2.22 13.96
C THR A 69 -26.21 -2.92 12.65
N LEU A 70 -27.27 -2.47 11.98
CA LEU A 70 -27.64 -2.93 10.63
C LEU A 70 -26.90 -2.15 9.54
N ASP A 71 -26.50 -0.90 9.80
CA ASP A 71 -25.82 -0.04 8.85
C ASP A 71 -24.29 -0.23 8.88
N PHE A 72 -23.67 -0.32 7.70
CA PHE A 72 -22.22 -0.53 7.58
C PHE A 72 -21.41 0.73 7.93
N GLY A 73 -21.88 1.92 7.52
CA GLY A 73 -21.22 3.17 7.87
C GLY A 73 -21.20 3.40 9.38
N ALA A 74 -22.33 3.15 10.04
CA ALA A 74 -22.44 3.19 11.49
C ALA A 74 -21.56 2.15 12.19
N PHE A 75 -21.33 0.98 11.58
CA PHE A 75 -20.41 -0.04 12.08
C PHE A 75 -18.95 0.45 12.05
N LEU A 76 -18.52 1.02 10.92
CA LEU A 76 -17.18 1.58 10.77
C LEU A 76 -16.94 2.78 11.70
N ALA A 77 -17.96 3.61 11.92
CA ALA A 77 -17.90 4.78 12.79
C ALA A 77 -18.04 4.47 14.29
N GLN A 78 -18.15 3.20 14.70
CA GLN A 78 -18.26 2.86 16.13
C GLN A 78 -16.96 3.22 16.87
N PRO A 79 -17.02 4.04 17.93
CA PRO A 79 -15.82 4.41 18.69
C PRO A 79 -15.20 3.15 19.32
N GLY A 80 -13.87 3.10 19.33
CA GLY A 80 -13.12 2.01 19.96
C GLY A 80 -13.52 1.78 21.43
N CYS A 81 -13.48 0.52 21.88
CA CYS A 81 -13.84 0.16 23.25
C CYS A 81 -12.65 -0.07 24.19
N ARG A 82 -11.41 0.01 23.68
CA ARG A 82 -10.17 -0.11 24.46
C ARG A 82 -9.25 1.07 24.19
N VAL A 83 -8.51 1.49 25.22
CA VAL A 83 -7.45 2.49 25.12
C VAL A 83 -6.08 1.81 25.16
N GLY A 84 -5.16 2.21 24.29
CA GLY A 84 -3.80 1.68 24.22
C GLY A 84 -2.86 2.55 23.39
N ARG A 85 -1.83 1.93 22.82
CA ARG A 85 -0.87 2.59 21.92
C ARG A 85 -1.30 2.46 20.47
N HIS A 86 -0.92 3.43 19.66
CA HIS A 86 -1.10 3.34 18.21
C HIS A 86 -0.23 2.24 17.62
N ASP A 87 -0.73 1.60 16.57
CA ASP A 87 0.04 0.73 15.69
C ASP A 87 0.22 1.45 14.37
N TRP A 88 1.36 2.11 14.17
CA TRP A 88 1.58 2.94 12.97
C TRP A 88 1.86 2.12 11.70
N GLY A 89 2.06 0.81 11.81
CA GLY A 89 2.36 -0.06 10.68
C GLY A 89 3.63 0.34 9.90
N LYS A 90 3.97 -0.47 8.90
CA LYS A 90 5.02 -0.15 7.91
C LYS A 90 4.37 0.47 6.69
N GLN A 91 5.08 1.41 6.05
CA GLN A 91 4.70 1.84 4.71
C GLN A 91 5.01 0.76 3.68
N LEU A 92 4.05 0.51 2.80
CA LEU A 92 4.12 -0.48 1.74
C LEU A 92 4.17 0.22 0.38
N PRO A 93 4.90 -0.29 -0.60
CA PRO A 93 4.84 0.23 -1.95
C PRO A 93 3.41 0.13 -2.50
N ALA A 94 2.92 1.21 -3.10
CA ALA A 94 1.62 1.23 -3.76
C ALA A 94 1.73 0.55 -5.13
N SER A 95 0.91 -0.48 -5.37
CA SER A 95 0.68 -1.02 -6.71
C SER A 95 -0.34 -0.15 -7.45
N CYS A 96 0.06 1.07 -7.81
CA CYS A 96 -0.78 2.04 -8.51
C CYS A 96 -0.42 2.16 -9.99
N ARG A 97 -1.43 2.29 -10.86
CA ARG A 97 -1.22 2.69 -12.25
C ARG A 97 -0.77 4.13 -12.29
N HIS A 98 0.21 4.43 -13.13
CA HIS A 98 0.57 5.79 -13.50
C HIS A 98 0.70 5.87 -15.01
N ASP A 99 0.44 7.05 -15.56
CA ASP A 99 0.45 7.31 -16.99
C ASP A 99 0.95 8.72 -17.25
N TRP A 100 1.29 9.02 -18.50
CA TRP A 100 1.60 10.38 -18.91
C TRP A 100 1.05 10.67 -20.29
N HIS A 101 0.69 11.92 -20.50
CA HIS A 101 0.36 12.43 -21.82
C HIS A 101 0.93 13.83 -21.98
N GLN A 102 0.86 14.37 -23.19
CA GLN A 102 1.33 15.71 -23.47
C GLN A 102 0.38 16.45 -24.40
N THR A 103 0.43 17.77 -24.29
CA THR A 103 -0.08 18.71 -25.29
C THR A 103 1.11 19.43 -25.92
N ASP A 104 0.86 20.47 -26.71
CA ASP A 104 1.91 21.28 -27.30
C ASP A 104 2.79 21.96 -26.24
N SER A 105 2.20 22.38 -25.11
CA SER A 105 2.87 23.16 -24.06
C SER A 105 2.96 22.46 -22.70
N LEU A 106 2.22 21.37 -22.48
CA LEU A 106 2.19 20.66 -21.20
C LEU A 106 2.65 19.22 -21.35
N VAL A 107 3.27 18.71 -20.29
CA VAL A 107 3.41 17.28 -20.01
C VAL A 107 2.66 17.01 -18.73
N VAL A 108 1.73 16.07 -18.75
CA VAL A 108 0.91 15.74 -17.58
C VAL A 108 1.25 14.32 -17.16
N VAL A 109 1.67 14.17 -15.90
CA VAL A 109 1.89 12.88 -15.26
C VAL A 109 0.75 12.62 -14.30
N THR A 110 0.09 11.47 -14.45
CA THR A 110 -1.08 11.11 -13.65
C THR A 110 -0.78 9.84 -12.86
N VAL A 111 -0.92 9.93 -11.54
CA VAL A 111 -0.82 8.77 -10.63
C VAL A 111 -2.23 8.44 -10.17
N TYR A 112 -2.71 7.25 -10.52
CA TYR A 112 -4.04 6.77 -10.14
C TYR A 112 -3.93 5.96 -8.86
N GLY A 113 -4.81 6.20 -7.89
CA GLY A 113 -4.76 5.47 -6.64
C GLY A 113 -6.02 5.66 -5.82
N GLN A 114 -5.97 5.11 -4.60
CA GLN A 114 -6.96 5.40 -3.58
C GLN A 114 -6.85 6.87 -3.14
N ILE A 115 -7.63 7.26 -2.13
CA ILE A 115 -7.70 8.63 -1.63
C ILE A 115 -6.31 9.03 -1.10
N PRO A 116 -5.62 10.01 -1.71
CA PRO A 116 -4.32 10.44 -1.25
C PRO A 116 -4.46 11.32 0.00
N LEU A 117 -3.48 11.28 0.90
CA LEU A 117 -3.47 12.09 2.13
C LEU A 117 -2.77 13.43 1.87
N PRO A 118 -3.48 14.56 1.67
CA PRO A 118 -2.89 15.76 1.08
C PRO A 118 -1.75 16.38 1.90
N ALA A 119 -1.79 16.21 3.22
CA ALA A 119 -0.79 16.77 4.14
C ALA A 119 0.58 16.06 4.07
N PHE A 120 0.64 14.85 3.50
CA PHE A 120 1.85 14.01 3.50
C PHE A 120 2.43 13.76 2.10
N ASN A 121 1.80 14.35 1.09
CA ASN A 121 2.23 14.24 -0.30
C ASN A 121 3.20 15.37 -0.61
N TRP A 122 4.21 15.08 -1.42
CA TRP A 122 5.10 16.10 -1.94
C TRP A 122 5.54 15.78 -3.36
N VAL A 123 5.71 16.85 -4.14
CA VAL A 123 6.25 16.79 -5.49
C VAL A 123 7.35 17.84 -5.58
N LYS A 124 8.55 17.42 -5.95
CA LYS A 124 9.68 18.32 -6.18
C LYS A 124 10.03 18.26 -7.65
N ALA A 125 10.07 19.42 -8.28
CA ALA A 125 10.44 19.55 -9.67
C ALA A 125 11.63 20.49 -9.80
N SER A 126 12.60 20.10 -10.62
CA SER A 126 13.64 20.96 -11.16
C SER A 126 13.40 21.16 -12.66
N GLN A 127 14.31 21.87 -13.34
CA GLN A 127 14.19 22.07 -14.79
C GLN A 127 14.15 20.76 -15.58
N THR A 128 14.75 19.68 -15.09
CA THR A 128 14.90 18.41 -15.81
C THR A 128 14.65 17.17 -14.94
N GLU A 129 14.12 17.34 -13.74
CA GLU A 129 13.93 16.24 -12.80
C GLU A 129 12.62 16.40 -12.04
N LEU A 130 11.91 15.28 -11.84
CA LEU A 130 10.68 15.22 -11.07
C LEU A 130 10.78 14.12 -10.02
N HIS A 131 10.51 14.47 -8.77
CA HIS A 131 10.41 13.56 -7.64
C HIS A 131 9.00 13.62 -7.10
N VAL A 132 8.35 12.46 -7.03
CA VAL A 132 6.96 12.31 -6.62
C VAL A 132 6.90 11.39 -5.42
N HIS A 133 6.19 11.82 -4.38
CA HIS A 133 5.85 11.01 -3.22
C HIS A 133 4.40 11.24 -2.85
N ILE A 134 3.59 10.19 -2.98
CA ILE A 134 2.16 10.22 -2.69
C ILE A 134 1.88 9.12 -1.67
N VAL A 135 1.31 9.52 -0.54
CA VAL A 135 0.84 8.63 0.51
C VAL A 135 -0.65 8.43 0.33
N PHE A 136 -1.06 7.19 0.23
CA PHE A 136 -2.45 6.76 0.19
C PHE A 136 -2.87 6.21 1.55
N ASP A 137 -4.18 6.07 1.73
CA ASP A 137 -4.73 5.34 2.87
C ASP A 137 -4.18 3.90 2.97
N GLY A 138 -4.17 3.33 4.16
CA GLY A 138 -3.62 2.01 4.43
C GLY A 138 -2.10 1.91 4.28
N ASN A 139 -1.38 3.01 4.48
CA ASN A 139 0.10 3.05 4.43
C ASN A 139 0.72 2.72 3.07
N HIS A 140 -0.03 2.83 1.98
CA HIS A 140 0.50 2.61 0.63
C HIS A 140 1.18 3.87 0.10
N VAL A 141 2.40 3.75 -0.41
CA VAL A 141 3.20 4.88 -0.90
C VAL A 141 3.63 4.67 -2.34
N PHE A 142 3.32 5.65 -3.20
CA PHE A 142 3.94 5.77 -4.51
C PHE A 142 5.13 6.72 -4.42
N GLN A 143 6.30 6.23 -4.83
CA GLN A 143 7.52 7.02 -4.90
C GLN A 143 8.17 6.83 -6.27
N ALA A 144 8.38 7.93 -6.99
CA ALA A 144 9.03 7.91 -8.29
C ALA A 144 10.00 9.09 -8.44
N GLN A 145 11.17 8.82 -9.00
CA GLN A 145 12.14 9.82 -9.41
C GLN A 145 12.41 9.63 -10.89
N MET A 146 12.27 10.69 -11.67
CA MET A 146 12.43 10.64 -13.12
C MET A 146 13.24 11.82 -13.62
N LYS A 147 14.17 11.55 -14.54
CA LYS A 147 14.88 12.59 -15.28
C LYS A 147 14.10 12.87 -16.55
N LEU A 148 13.51 14.05 -16.64
CA LEU A 148 12.62 14.44 -17.71
C LEU A 148 13.36 14.50 -19.05
N TRP A 149 12.65 14.19 -20.13
CA TRP A 149 13.20 14.24 -21.49
C TRP A 149 13.57 15.66 -21.93
N GLY A 150 12.81 16.66 -21.49
CA GLY A 150 13.02 18.06 -21.82
C GLY A 150 13.00 18.98 -20.60
N VAL A 151 13.24 20.26 -20.87
CA VAL A 151 13.24 21.31 -19.84
C VAL A 151 11.82 21.80 -19.56
N ILE A 152 11.49 21.97 -18.28
CA ILE A 152 10.21 22.52 -17.83
C ILE A 152 10.35 23.89 -17.16
N ASN A 153 9.29 24.69 -17.21
CA ASN A 153 9.14 25.88 -16.38
C ASN A 153 8.48 25.48 -15.05
N VAL A 154 9.29 25.36 -14.01
CA VAL A 154 8.86 24.92 -12.67
C VAL A 154 7.83 25.87 -12.07
N GLU A 155 7.99 27.19 -12.25
CA GLU A 155 7.11 28.20 -11.65
C GLU A 155 5.70 28.18 -12.22
N GLN A 156 5.54 27.75 -13.47
CA GLN A 156 4.26 27.64 -14.15
C GLN A 156 3.65 26.24 -14.07
N SER A 157 4.40 25.26 -13.54
CA SER A 157 3.94 23.90 -13.34
C SER A 157 3.11 23.78 -12.06
N SER A 158 2.20 22.82 -12.00
CA SER A 158 1.27 22.68 -10.86
C SER A 158 0.89 21.22 -10.58
N VAL A 159 0.36 20.98 -9.39
CA VAL A 159 -0.13 19.67 -8.94
C VAL A 159 -1.57 19.82 -8.50
N SER A 160 -2.45 18.95 -8.98
CA SER A 160 -3.85 18.84 -8.53
C SER A 160 -4.10 17.46 -7.94
N LEU A 161 -4.63 17.44 -6.71
CA LEU A 161 -5.05 16.23 -6.03
C LEU A 161 -6.57 16.09 -6.15
N THR A 162 -7.03 14.92 -6.58
CA THR A 162 -8.43 14.51 -6.49
C THR A 162 -8.51 13.20 -5.70
N PRO A 163 -9.72 12.78 -5.25
CA PRO A 163 -9.86 11.53 -4.52
C PRO A 163 -9.43 10.27 -5.28
N SER A 164 -9.36 10.34 -6.62
CA SER A 164 -9.05 9.18 -7.48
C SER A 164 -7.71 9.27 -8.21
N ARG A 165 -7.02 10.42 -8.16
CA ARG A 165 -5.74 10.62 -8.84
C ARG A 165 -5.00 11.86 -8.36
N VAL A 166 -3.69 11.86 -8.61
CA VAL A 166 -2.83 13.04 -8.53
C VAL A 166 -2.36 13.37 -9.94
N GLU A 167 -2.63 14.59 -10.39
CA GLU A 167 -2.20 15.10 -11.70
C GLU A 167 -1.10 16.14 -11.53
N ILE A 168 0.04 15.91 -12.17
CA ILE A 168 1.21 16.78 -12.14
C ILE A 168 1.34 17.39 -13.54
N SER A 169 0.98 18.66 -13.67
CA SER A 169 1.02 19.40 -14.93
C SER A 169 2.32 20.18 -15.03
N LEU A 170 3.21 19.75 -15.91
CA LEU A 170 4.51 20.35 -16.16
C LEU A 170 4.48 21.21 -17.42
N VAL A 171 4.86 22.48 -17.31
CA VAL A 171 4.92 23.39 -18.47
C VAL A 171 6.24 23.22 -19.19
N LYS A 172 6.21 22.93 -20.49
CA LYS A 172 7.41 22.79 -21.32
C LYS A 172 8.07 24.16 -21.52
N ALA A 173 9.39 24.23 -21.39
CA ALA A 173 10.16 25.44 -21.67
C ALA A 173 10.61 25.55 -23.14
N GLY A 174 10.79 24.41 -23.82
CA GLY A 174 11.22 24.34 -25.22
C GLY A 174 10.09 23.95 -26.18
N PRO A 175 10.22 24.27 -27.47
CA PRO A 175 9.27 23.86 -28.49
C PRO A 175 9.39 22.36 -28.80
N GLY A 176 8.28 21.74 -29.20
CA GLY A 176 8.24 20.39 -29.77
C GLY A 176 7.66 19.30 -28.86
N PRO A 177 7.26 18.17 -29.45
CA PRO A 177 6.76 17.02 -28.70
C PRO A 177 7.91 16.27 -28.03
N TRP A 178 7.64 15.69 -26.87
CA TRP A 178 8.54 14.77 -26.18
C TRP A 178 8.31 13.36 -26.73
N ALA A 179 9.35 12.68 -27.18
CA ALA A 179 9.20 11.29 -27.66
C ALA A 179 8.83 10.33 -26.52
N GLN A 180 9.24 10.67 -25.29
CA GLN A 180 9.04 9.90 -24.07
C GLN A 180 9.10 10.81 -22.84
N LEU A 181 8.67 10.33 -21.68
CA LEU A 181 8.69 11.12 -20.44
C LEU A 181 10.11 11.28 -19.87
N GLU A 182 10.88 10.19 -19.83
CA GLU A 182 12.22 10.16 -19.24
C GLU A 182 13.34 10.23 -20.27
N HIS A 183 14.49 10.80 -19.91
CA HIS A 183 15.67 10.79 -20.76
C HIS A 183 16.19 9.35 -20.99
N PRO A 184 16.61 8.95 -22.22
CA PRO A 184 17.06 7.58 -22.51
C PRO A 184 18.18 7.11 -21.59
N ASP A 185 19.14 7.98 -21.31
CA ASP A 185 20.26 7.67 -20.41
C ASP A 185 19.78 7.32 -19.00
N ALA A 186 18.72 7.98 -18.51
CA ALA A 186 18.17 7.70 -17.18
C ALA A 186 17.52 6.31 -17.12
N LEU A 187 16.83 5.92 -18.20
CA LEU A 187 16.25 4.58 -18.34
C LEU A 187 17.34 3.51 -18.40
N ALA A 188 18.43 3.76 -19.15
CA ALA A 188 19.56 2.85 -19.24
C ALA A 188 20.28 2.67 -17.89
N GLU A 189 20.46 3.75 -17.12
CA GLU A 189 21.07 3.67 -15.79
C GLU A 189 20.16 2.95 -14.79
N LYS A 190 18.84 3.19 -14.83
CA LYS A 190 17.86 2.44 -14.01
C LYS A 190 17.87 0.95 -14.34
N ALA A 191 17.95 0.59 -15.63
CA ALA A 191 18.03 -0.80 -16.07
C ALA A 191 19.30 -1.50 -15.57
N LYS A 192 20.46 -0.82 -15.59
CA LYS A 192 21.71 -1.37 -15.04
C LYS A 192 21.67 -1.54 -13.52
N ALA A 193 21.01 -0.62 -12.80
CA ALA A 193 20.86 -0.69 -11.35
C ALA A 193 19.88 -1.79 -10.89
N GLY A 194 18.85 -2.10 -11.70
CA GLY A 194 17.85 -3.14 -11.39
C GLY A 194 18.33 -4.58 -11.56
N VAL A 195 19.47 -4.82 -12.23
CA VAL A 195 20.01 -6.17 -12.49
C VAL A 195 20.82 -6.73 -11.29
N GLY A 196 20.81 -6.05 -10.13
CA GLY A 196 21.64 -6.42 -8.98
C GLY A 196 20.96 -7.17 -7.82
N LEU A 197 19.65 -7.45 -7.86
CA LEU A 197 18.92 -7.98 -6.70
C LEU A 197 17.76 -8.93 -7.07
N GLU A 198 17.99 -10.02 -7.81
CA GLU A 198 17.12 -11.21 -7.81
C GLU A 198 17.96 -12.46 -8.12
N MET A 199 18.43 -13.17 -7.08
CA MET A 199 18.76 -14.60 -7.16
C MET A 199 18.75 -15.17 -5.73
N GLU A 200 17.55 -15.39 -5.20
CA GLU A 200 17.32 -16.54 -4.32
C GLU A 200 16.62 -17.56 -5.20
N GLU A 201 17.39 -18.55 -5.64
CA GLU A 201 16.88 -19.79 -6.23
C GLU A 201 16.00 -20.44 -5.16
N GLU A 202 14.68 -20.39 -5.34
CA GLU A 202 13.80 -21.32 -4.64
C GLU A 202 14.04 -22.70 -5.26
N GLU A 203 14.83 -23.51 -4.58
CA GLU A 203 14.93 -24.95 -4.83
C GLU A 203 13.51 -25.53 -4.84
N SER A 204 13.05 -25.95 -6.02
CA SER A 204 11.89 -26.81 -6.15
C SER A 204 12.23 -28.17 -5.56
N GLU A 205 11.67 -28.49 -4.40
CA GLU A 205 11.65 -29.86 -3.90
C GLU A 205 10.82 -30.72 -4.87
N ASP A 206 11.53 -31.56 -5.62
CA ASP A 206 10.99 -32.72 -6.33
C ASP A 206 10.16 -33.58 -5.37
N SER A 207 8.84 -33.60 -5.57
CA SER A 207 7.97 -34.66 -5.05
C SER A 207 7.42 -35.42 -6.24
N ASP A 208 8.11 -36.50 -6.58
CA ASP A 208 7.66 -37.55 -7.48
C ASP A 208 6.33 -38.14 -6.97
N ASP A 209 5.21 -37.73 -7.55
CA ASP A 209 3.98 -38.51 -7.54
C ASP A 209 3.61 -38.85 -8.99
N ASP A 210 4.20 -39.96 -9.44
CA ASP A 210 3.90 -40.71 -10.65
C ASP A 210 2.46 -41.27 -10.58
N LEU A 211 1.53 -40.60 -11.25
CA LEU A 211 0.22 -41.19 -11.58
C LEU A 211 0.17 -41.49 -13.08
N SER A 212 0.77 -42.63 -13.44
CA SER A 212 0.62 -43.25 -14.74
C SER A 212 -0.84 -43.63 -14.99
N TRP A 213 -1.47 -42.94 -15.94
CA TRP A 213 -2.69 -43.38 -16.59
C TRP A 213 -2.34 -44.52 -17.55
N THR A 214 -2.84 -45.72 -17.29
CA THR A 214 -2.86 -46.80 -18.28
C THR A 214 -4.31 -47.13 -18.62
N GLU A 215 -4.75 -46.64 -19.78
CA GLU A 215 -5.84 -47.23 -20.56
C GLU A 215 -5.31 -48.44 -21.34
N GLU A 216 -6.25 -49.22 -21.88
CA GLU A 216 -6.13 -50.44 -22.71
C GLU A 216 -6.26 -51.74 -21.89
N GLU A 217 -7.44 -52.34 -21.76
CA GLU A 217 -8.28 -53.09 -22.74
C GLU A 217 -7.85 -54.57 -22.96
N GLU A 218 -8.89 -55.41 -23.01
CA GLU A 218 -9.00 -56.76 -23.62
C GLU A 218 -8.37 -57.97 -22.87
N GLU A 219 -9.22 -58.85 -22.32
CA GLU A 219 -9.59 -60.19 -22.85
C GLU A 219 -8.76 -61.29 -22.13
N GLU A 220 -9.19 -62.49 -21.76
CA GLU A 220 -10.39 -63.29 -21.96
C GLU A 220 -10.32 -64.50 -20.98
N GLU A 221 -11.49 -65.03 -20.65
CA GLU A 221 -11.84 -66.44 -20.41
C GLU A 221 -11.31 -67.32 -19.23
N VAL A 222 -12.26 -68.17 -18.81
CA VAL A 222 -12.15 -69.56 -18.30
C VAL A 222 -12.43 -69.83 -16.80
N MET A 223 -13.72 -70.15 -16.58
CA MET A 223 -14.33 -71.33 -15.93
C MET A 223 -14.02 -71.80 -14.48
N GLY A 224 -15.13 -72.18 -13.82
CA GLY A 224 -15.26 -73.27 -12.84
C GLY A 224 -15.49 -72.76 -11.41
N GLU A 225 -16.53 -73.12 -10.65
CA GLU A 225 -17.56 -74.18 -10.70
C GLU A 225 -18.88 -73.66 -10.10
#